data_AF-A0A8H6EW07-F1
#
_entry.id   AF-A0A8H6EW07-F1
#
_cell.length_a   1.000
_cell.length_b   1.000
_cell.length_c   1.000
_cell.angle_alpha   90.00
_cell.angle_beta   90.00
_cell.angle_gamma   90.00
#
_symmetry.space_group_name_H-M   'P 1'
#
loop_
_entity.id
_entity.type
_entity.pdbx_description
1 polymer ?
#
loop_
_entity_poly.entity_id
_entity_poly.type
_entity_poly.pdbx_seq_one_letter_code
_entity_poly.pdbx_strand_id
1 'polypeptide(L)'
;MDNISIGNEIKDGFERTDKWVKANLTWLSEIETFYRQRATIEKEYAEKMKQLTSAAFKKKAEETATLSVGEKPLVTPGSLESASMVAWNEVLTQTENMAKKRAQLGRDLETRVASEVRSVQERYERLRQRWKQANESLVKAKEKERADLMSKKKAYDEKCQSMENQRAKSEKNSSSKNAEKYKKKRRRCTSARMSTSWG
;
A
#
# COMPACT_ATOMS: atom_id res chain seq x y z
N MET A 1 -18.26 -12.91 -20.47
CA MET A 1 -18.35 -12.02 -19.30
C MET A 1 -17.38 -10.88 -19.57
N ASP A 2 -17.86 -9.65 -19.64
CA ASP A 2 -16.97 -8.50 -19.77
C ASP A 2 -16.05 -8.44 -18.56
N ASN A 3 -14.76 -8.29 -18.82
CA ASN A 3 -13.74 -8.35 -17.80
C ASN A 3 -13.76 -7.03 -17.02
N ILE A 4 -14.49 -7.03 -15.91
CA ILE A 4 -14.63 -5.88 -15.00
C ILE A 4 -13.22 -5.48 -14.54
N SER A 5 -12.80 -4.29 -14.94
CA SER A 5 -11.48 -3.75 -14.63
C SER A 5 -11.60 -2.29 -14.26
N ILE A 6 -10.83 -1.85 -13.27
CA ILE A 6 -10.78 -0.45 -12.82
C ILE A 6 -10.58 0.50 -14.02
N GLY A 7 -9.76 0.11 -15.00
CA GLY A 7 -9.49 0.93 -16.18
C GLY A 7 -10.68 1.09 -17.13
N ASN A 8 -11.62 0.13 -17.14
CA ASN A 8 -12.81 0.17 -17.98
C ASN A 8 -13.97 0.86 -17.26
N GLU A 9 -14.11 0.60 -15.95
CA GLU A 9 -15.23 1.06 -15.14
C GLU A 9 -15.04 2.48 -14.59
N ILE A 10 -13.79 2.91 -14.34
CA ILE A 10 -13.49 4.20 -13.70
C ILE A 10 -12.67 5.08 -14.65
N LYS A 11 -13.37 5.75 -15.57
CA LYS A 11 -12.77 6.74 -16.48
C LYS A 11 -12.17 7.90 -15.71
N ASP A 12 -10.96 8.31 -16.10
CA ASP A 12 -10.16 9.35 -15.43
C ASP A 12 -10.04 9.16 -13.90
N GLY A 13 -10.12 7.91 -13.44
CA GLY A 13 -10.21 7.54 -12.02
C GLY A 13 -8.90 7.52 -11.25
N PHE A 14 -7.77 7.92 -11.87
CA PHE A 14 -6.44 7.73 -11.28
C PHE A 14 -6.33 8.30 -9.87
N GLU A 15 -6.75 9.56 -9.66
CA GLU A 15 -6.64 10.22 -8.35
C GLU A 15 -7.47 9.51 -7.28
N ARG A 16 -8.69 9.08 -7.63
CA ARG A 16 -9.57 8.33 -6.73
C ARG A 16 -8.94 6.99 -6.34
N THR A 17 -8.41 6.27 -7.33
CA THR A 17 -7.76 4.98 -7.11
C THR A 17 -6.48 5.13 -6.30
N ASP A 18 -5.64 6.13 -6.57
CA ASP A 18 -4.41 6.39 -5.80
C ASP A 18 -4.71 6.68 -4.32
N LYS A 19 -5.71 7.52 -4.04
CA LYS A 19 -6.17 7.80 -2.67
C LYS A 19 -6.67 6.54 -1.98
N TRP A 20 -7.45 5.72 -2.67
CA TRP A 20 -7.95 4.45 -2.13
C TRP A 20 -6.81 3.46 -1.83
N VAL A 21 -5.84 3.30 -2.74
CA VAL A 21 -4.67 2.44 -2.48
C VAL A 21 -3.87 2.97 -1.29
N LYS A 22 -3.63 4.29 -1.23
CA LYS A 22 -2.92 4.92 -0.10
C LYS A 22 -3.60 4.64 1.23
N ALA A 23 -4.93 4.77 1.31
CA ALA A 23 -5.68 4.48 2.52
C ALA A 23 -5.54 3.01 2.97
N ASN A 24 -5.55 2.07 2.03
CA ASN A 24 -5.32 0.65 2.32
C ASN A 24 -3.88 0.39 2.81
N LEU A 25 -2.89 1.08 2.25
CA LEU A 25 -1.50 0.97 2.74
C LEU A 25 -1.33 1.51 4.15
N THR A 26 -2.01 2.62 4.50
CA THR A 26 -2.07 3.12 5.88
C THR A 26 -2.73 2.10 6.81
N TRP A 27 -3.82 1.46 6.37
CA TRP A 27 -4.48 0.41 7.16
C TRP A 27 -3.56 -0.79 7.42
N LEU A 28 -2.69 -1.17 6.48
CA LEU A 28 -1.68 -2.21 6.71
C LEU A 28 -0.69 -1.83 7.82
N SER A 29 -0.32 -0.55 7.97
CA SER A 29 0.51 -0.10 9.10
C SER A 29 -0.20 -0.22 10.45
N GLU A 30 -1.52 0.01 10.49
CA GLU A 30 -2.31 -0.21 11.71
C GLU A 30 -2.34 -1.70 12.08
N ILE A 31 -2.50 -2.59 11.10
CA ILE A 31 -2.42 -4.05 11.31
C ILE A 31 -1.04 -4.46 11.82
N GLU A 32 0.05 -3.95 11.22
CA GLU A 32 1.41 -4.20 11.70
C GLU A 32 1.55 -3.78 13.17
N THR A 33 1.12 -2.56 13.49
CA THR A 33 1.20 -1.99 14.85
C THR A 33 0.45 -2.83 15.85
N PHE A 34 -0.76 -3.27 15.53
CA PHE A 34 -1.55 -4.18 16.36
C PHE A 34 -0.78 -5.47 16.69
N TYR A 35 -0.16 -6.10 15.68
CA TYR A 35 0.60 -7.34 15.91
C TYR A 35 1.88 -7.12 16.72
N ARG A 36 2.54 -5.97 16.57
CA ARG A 36 3.68 -5.61 17.44
C ARG A 36 3.24 -5.41 18.89
N GLN A 37 2.14 -4.70 19.13
CA GLN A 37 1.59 -4.52 20.47
C GLN A 37 1.18 -5.85 21.09
N ARG A 38 0.50 -6.71 20.33
CA ARG A 38 0.14 -8.06 20.76
C ARG A 38 1.37 -8.90 21.09
N ALA A 39 2.42 -8.83 20.27
CA ALA A 39 3.67 -9.53 20.54
C ALA A 39 4.33 -9.10 21.86
N THR A 40 4.34 -7.80 22.15
CA THR A 40 4.81 -7.26 23.44
C THR A 40 4.02 -7.86 24.61
N ILE A 41 2.68 -7.86 24.52
CA ILE A 41 1.81 -8.42 25.57
C ILE A 41 2.11 -9.92 25.80
N GLU A 42 2.26 -10.70 24.74
CA GLU A 42 2.55 -12.14 24.85
C GLU A 42 3.92 -12.39 25.50
N LYS A 43 4.93 -11.55 25.21
CA LYS A 43 6.26 -11.62 25.84
C LYS A 43 6.23 -11.23 27.31
N GLU A 44 5.50 -10.17 27.66
CA GLU A 44 5.32 -9.77 29.06
C GLU A 44 4.58 -10.82 29.88
N TYR A 45 3.54 -11.44 29.31
CA TYR A 45 2.84 -12.57 29.93
C TYR A 45 3.81 -13.73 30.16
N ALA A 46 4.59 -14.12 29.15
CA ALA A 46 5.57 -15.19 29.27
C ALA A 46 6.60 -14.92 30.37
N GLU A 47 7.11 -13.69 30.46
CA GLU A 47 8.08 -13.30 31.48
C GLU A 47 7.48 -13.37 32.89
N LYS A 48 6.28 -12.82 33.10
CA LYS A 48 5.57 -12.89 34.39
C LYS A 48 5.33 -14.35 34.81
N MET A 49 4.92 -15.20 33.87
CA MET A 49 4.71 -16.63 34.14
C MET A 49 6.03 -17.34 34.49
N LYS A 50 7.13 -17.03 33.79
CA LYS A 50 8.46 -17.60 34.07
C LYS A 50 8.97 -17.20 35.45
N GLN A 51 8.77 -15.95 35.86
CA GLN A 51 9.13 -15.47 37.20
C GLN A 51 8.32 -16.19 38.27
N LEU A 52 7.00 -16.33 38.08
CA LEU A 52 6.11 -17.06 38.98
C LEU A 52 6.54 -18.52 39.15
N THR A 53 6.78 -19.24 38.05
CA THR A 53 7.18 -20.66 38.12
C THR A 53 8.56 -20.83 38.73
N SER A 54 9.51 -19.94 38.45
CA SER A 54 10.85 -19.97 39.05
C SER A 54 10.80 -19.79 40.57
N ALA A 55 10.01 -18.82 41.06
CA ALA A 55 9.81 -18.62 42.49
C ALA A 55 9.15 -19.84 43.16
N ALA A 56 8.14 -20.43 42.50
CA ALA A 56 7.45 -21.61 43.02
C ALA A 56 8.34 -22.87 43.03
N PHE A 57 9.22 -23.05 42.03
CA PHE A 57 10.19 -24.15 42.03
C PHE A 57 11.22 -24.02 43.16
N LYS A 58 11.71 -22.80 43.43
CA LYS A 58 12.62 -22.55 44.58
C LYS A 58 11.95 -22.91 45.90
N LYS A 59 10.73 -22.41 46.11
CA LYS A 59 9.95 -22.72 47.32
C LYS A 59 9.63 -24.22 47.44
N LYS A 60 9.28 -24.88 46.33
CA LYS A 60 9.09 -26.34 46.31
C LYS A 60 10.37 -27.02 46.82
N ALA A 61 11.53 -26.67 46.27
CA ALA A 61 12.80 -27.29 46.63
C ALA A 61 13.17 -27.14 48.12
N GLU A 62 12.84 -25.98 48.72
CA GLU A 62 13.04 -25.72 50.15
C GLU A 62 12.13 -26.60 51.03
N GLU A 63 10.88 -26.84 50.61
CA GLU A 63 9.87 -27.58 51.38
C GLU A 63 9.89 -29.10 51.13
N THR A 64 10.54 -29.57 50.05
CA THR A 64 10.52 -30.99 49.62
C THR A 64 10.90 -31.95 50.74
N ALA A 65 11.95 -31.65 51.50
CA ALA A 65 12.42 -32.54 52.57
C ALA A 65 11.38 -32.64 53.70
N THR A 66 10.93 -31.50 54.22
CA THR A 66 9.94 -31.42 55.30
C THR A 66 8.62 -32.09 54.92
N LEU A 67 8.13 -31.83 53.70
CA LEU A 67 6.85 -32.37 53.22
C LEU A 67 6.91 -33.87 52.87
N SER A 68 8.11 -34.43 52.68
CA SER A 68 8.25 -35.83 52.26
C SER A 68 8.58 -36.79 53.40
N VAL A 69 9.41 -36.35 54.37
CA VAL A 69 9.85 -37.21 55.48
C VAL A 69 9.53 -36.64 56.87
N GLY A 70 8.89 -35.47 56.94
CA GLY A 70 8.62 -34.76 58.19
C GLY A 70 9.85 -34.11 58.81
N GLU A 71 9.66 -33.32 59.87
CA GLU A 71 10.74 -32.58 60.56
C GLU A 71 11.75 -33.49 61.29
N LYS A 72 11.34 -34.71 61.67
CA LYS A 72 12.17 -35.72 62.33
C LYS A 72 12.23 -36.99 61.49
N PRO A 73 13.04 -37.00 60.41
CA PRO A 73 13.10 -38.14 59.52
C PRO A 73 13.73 -39.37 60.21
N LEU A 74 12.97 -40.46 60.29
CA LEU A 74 13.47 -41.79 60.71
C LEU A 74 14.13 -42.57 59.56
N VAL A 75 14.00 -42.07 58.32
CA VAL A 75 14.52 -42.69 57.10
C VAL A 75 15.14 -41.61 56.22
N THR A 76 16.26 -41.91 55.57
CA THR A 76 16.99 -40.95 54.73
C THR A 76 16.14 -40.54 53.50
N PRO A 77 16.03 -39.25 53.14
CA PRO A 77 15.03 -38.75 52.19
C PRO A 77 15.23 -39.16 50.73
N GLY A 78 16.21 -40.00 50.41
CA GLY A 78 16.84 -40.10 49.08
C GLY A 78 15.94 -40.47 47.89
N SER A 79 14.68 -40.86 48.10
CA SER A 79 13.76 -41.20 47.00
C SER A 79 12.25 -41.03 47.30
N LEU A 80 11.86 -40.53 48.47
CA LEU A 80 10.44 -40.32 48.78
C LEU A 80 10.07 -38.89 48.40
N GLU A 81 9.42 -38.70 47.24
CA GLU A 81 8.60 -37.51 47.00
C GLU A 81 7.14 -37.91 47.24
N SER A 82 6.39 -37.10 47.99
CA SER A 82 4.95 -37.32 48.14
C SER A 82 4.22 -37.15 46.79
N ALA A 83 3.14 -37.90 46.56
CA ALA A 83 2.35 -37.81 45.33
C ALA A 83 1.89 -36.36 45.03
N SER A 84 1.58 -35.59 46.08
CA SER A 84 1.23 -34.17 45.99
C SER A 84 2.40 -33.32 45.46
N MET A 85 3.64 -33.61 45.85
CA MET A 85 4.83 -32.90 45.35
C MET A 85 5.12 -33.23 43.89
N VAL A 86 4.91 -34.48 43.47
CA VAL A 86 5.01 -34.89 42.07
C VAL A 86 3.95 -34.18 41.22
N ALA A 87 2.69 -34.17 41.66
CA ALA A 87 1.61 -33.48 40.96
C ALA A 87 1.86 -31.95 40.88
N TRP A 88 2.34 -31.33 41.95
CA TRP A 88 2.71 -29.93 41.95
C TRP A 88 3.87 -29.63 40.99
N ASN A 89 4.88 -30.50 40.94
CA ASN A 89 5.97 -30.40 39.99
C ASN A 89 5.49 -30.41 38.54
N GLU A 90 4.52 -31.27 38.23
CA GLU A 90 3.91 -31.33 36.90
C GLU A 90 3.17 -30.02 36.56
N VAL A 91 2.38 -29.48 37.48
CA VAL A 91 1.70 -28.18 37.31
C VAL A 91 2.69 -27.06 37.02
N LEU A 92 3.80 -27.00 37.77
CA LEU A 92 4.84 -25.99 37.55
C LEU A 92 5.53 -26.18 36.19
N THR A 93 5.82 -27.41 35.81
CA THR A 93 6.45 -27.75 34.52
C THR A 93 5.57 -27.39 33.34
N GLN A 94 4.27 -27.72 33.40
CA GLN A 94 3.30 -27.35 32.37
C GLN A 94 3.15 -25.83 32.24
N THR A 95 3.15 -25.12 33.38
CA THR A 95 3.06 -23.67 33.42
C THR A 95 4.30 -23.01 32.80
N GLU A 96 5.49 -23.53 33.08
CA GLU A 96 6.74 -23.06 32.47
C GLU A 96 6.73 -23.31 30.94
N ASN A 97 6.24 -24.47 30.51
CA ASN A 97 6.10 -24.79 29.09
C ASN A 97 5.09 -23.87 28.40
N MET A 98 4.01 -23.47 29.07
CA MET A 98 3.09 -22.45 28.56
C MET A 98 3.79 -21.09 28.39
N ALA A 99 4.61 -20.67 29.36
CA ALA A 99 5.42 -19.46 29.24
C ALA A 99 6.35 -19.51 28.02
N LYS A 100 7.05 -20.63 27.80
CA LYS A 100 7.92 -20.84 26.61
C LYS A 100 7.14 -20.71 25.29
N LYS A 101 5.94 -21.33 25.21
CA LYS A 101 5.07 -21.24 24.03
C LYS A 101 4.60 -19.80 23.78
N ARG A 102 4.25 -19.06 24.82
CA ARG A 102 3.82 -17.65 24.74
C ARG A 102 4.96 -16.74 24.29
N ALA A 103 6.17 -16.96 24.78
CA ALA A 103 7.37 -16.25 24.31
C ALA A 103 7.65 -16.53 22.82
N GLN A 104 7.48 -17.78 22.38
CA GLN A 104 7.61 -18.13 20.96
C GLN A 104 6.53 -17.46 20.12
N LEU A 105 5.28 -17.48 20.57
CA LEU A 105 4.19 -16.79 19.89
C LEU A 105 4.50 -15.30 19.72
N GLY A 106 4.97 -14.61 20.76
CA GLY A 106 5.38 -13.21 20.66
C GLY A 106 6.47 -12.97 19.60
N ARG A 107 7.48 -13.85 19.50
CA ARG A 107 8.52 -13.77 18.45
C ARG A 107 7.94 -14.03 17.04
N ASP A 108 7.04 -15.00 16.90
CA ASP A 108 6.42 -15.34 15.63
C ASP A 108 5.51 -14.21 15.13
N LEU A 109 4.74 -13.57 16.02
CA LEU A 109 3.92 -12.41 15.68
C LEU A 109 4.77 -11.24 15.15
N GLU A 110 5.96 -11.02 15.68
CA GLU A 110 6.87 -10.00 15.16
C GLU A 110 7.48 -10.37 13.81
N THR A 111 8.08 -11.55 13.75
CA THR A 111 8.95 -11.94 12.62
C THR A 111 8.17 -12.49 11.43
N ARG A 112 7.09 -13.24 11.67
CA ARG A 112 6.32 -13.92 10.62
C ARG A 112 5.04 -13.19 10.23
N VAL A 113 4.57 -12.26 11.08
CA VAL A 113 3.35 -11.50 10.81
C VAL A 113 3.65 -10.02 10.60
N ALA A 114 4.11 -9.29 11.63
CA ALA A 114 4.34 -7.85 11.51
C ALA A 114 5.39 -7.51 10.44
N SER A 115 6.52 -8.22 10.42
CA SER A 115 7.56 -8.03 9.39
C SER A 115 7.06 -8.33 7.98
N GLU A 116 6.27 -9.38 7.80
CA GLU A 116 5.72 -9.76 6.48
C GLU A 116 4.68 -8.74 5.99
N VAL A 117 3.79 -8.28 6.89
CA VAL A 117 2.83 -7.21 6.59
C VAL A 117 3.56 -5.95 6.13
N ARG A 118 4.63 -5.56 6.86
CA ARG A 118 5.46 -4.41 6.51
C ARG A 118 6.14 -4.60 5.14
N SER A 119 6.73 -5.76 4.89
CA SER A 119 7.36 -6.08 3.59
C SER A 119 6.38 -5.94 2.42
N VAL A 120 5.16 -6.46 2.59
CA VAL A 120 4.08 -6.35 1.61
C VAL A 120 3.65 -4.90 1.41
N GLN A 121 3.48 -4.13 2.50
CA GLN A 121 3.16 -2.71 2.43
C GLN A 121 4.21 -1.93 1.64
N GLU A 122 5.50 -2.11 1.95
CA GLU A 122 6.60 -1.43 1.27
C GLU A 122 6.65 -1.79 -0.23
N ARG A 123 6.39 -3.06 -0.58
CA ARG A 123 6.31 -3.50 -1.98
C ARG A 123 5.19 -2.78 -2.74
N TYR A 124 4.00 -2.69 -2.14
CA TYR A 124 2.86 -2.04 -2.79
C TYR A 124 2.98 -0.51 -2.81
N GLU A 125 3.60 0.12 -1.82
CA GLU A 125 3.90 1.55 -1.87
C GLU A 125 4.88 1.86 -3.02
N ARG A 126 5.93 1.04 -3.22
CA ARG A 126 6.81 1.18 -4.39
C ARG A 126 6.04 1.03 -5.71
N LEU A 127 5.12 0.06 -5.80
CA LEU A 127 4.29 -0.13 -6.99
C LEU A 127 3.39 1.09 -7.24
N ARG A 128 2.73 1.59 -6.19
CA ARG A 128 1.88 2.79 -6.25
C ARG A 128 2.67 4.01 -6.76
N GLN A 129 3.88 4.24 -6.25
CA GLN A 129 4.73 5.35 -6.71
C GLN A 129 5.11 5.24 -8.19
N ARG A 130 5.41 4.04 -8.69
CA ARG A 130 5.67 3.81 -10.12
C ARG A 130 4.45 4.18 -10.98
N TRP A 131 3.25 3.76 -10.57
CA TRP A 131 2.01 4.11 -11.28
C TRP A 131 1.71 5.60 -11.24
N LYS A 132 2.01 6.26 -10.11
CA LYS A 132 1.88 7.71 -9.99
C LYS A 132 2.79 8.45 -10.96
N GLN A 133 4.06 8.07 -11.04
CA GLN A 133 5.01 8.64 -12.00
C GLN A 133 4.57 8.40 -13.46
N ALA A 134 4.09 7.19 -13.76
CA ALA A 134 3.57 6.87 -15.09
C ALA A 134 2.36 7.74 -15.46
N ASN A 135 1.40 7.90 -14.54
CA ASN A 135 0.25 8.77 -14.75
C ASN A 135 0.66 10.23 -14.96
N GLU A 136 1.56 10.77 -14.12
CA GLU A 136 2.07 12.14 -14.28
C GLU A 136 2.74 12.35 -15.65
N SER A 137 3.50 11.37 -16.13
CA SER A 137 4.11 11.41 -17.47
C SER A 137 3.06 11.42 -18.58
N LEU A 138 2.05 10.54 -18.50
CA LEU A 138 0.97 10.44 -19.48
C LEU A 138 0.09 11.70 -19.51
N VAL A 139 -0.25 12.26 -18.35
CA VAL A 139 -1.02 13.52 -18.25
C VAL A 139 -0.24 14.66 -18.89
N LYS A 140 1.05 14.81 -18.59
CA LYS A 140 1.91 15.83 -19.21
C LYS A 140 1.98 15.69 -20.72
N ALA A 141 2.13 14.46 -21.24
CA ALA A 141 2.13 14.19 -22.68
C ALA A 141 0.77 14.57 -23.32
N LYS A 142 -0.34 14.15 -22.70
CA LYS A 142 -1.71 14.49 -23.14
C LYS A 142 -1.94 15.99 -23.19
N GLU A 143 -1.51 16.72 -22.15
CA GLU A 143 -1.64 18.18 -22.07
C GLU A 143 -0.83 18.88 -23.16
N LYS A 144 0.40 18.42 -23.40
CA LYS A 144 1.26 18.94 -24.48
C LYS A 144 0.62 18.78 -25.86
N GLU A 145 0.16 17.59 -26.20
CA GLU A 145 -0.50 17.33 -27.49
C GLU A 145 -1.81 18.11 -27.62
N ARG A 146 -2.58 18.22 -26.55
CA ARG A 146 -3.81 19.03 -26.53
C ARG A 146 -3.51 20.52 -26.75
N ALA A 147 -2.45 21.05 -26.16
CA ALA A 147 -2.04 22.44 -26.36
C ALA A 147 -1.60 22.69 -27.81
N ASP A 148 -0.82 21.78 -28.42
CA ASP A 148 -0.41 21.87 -29.82
C ASP A 148 -1.62 21.80 -30.77
N LEU A 149 -2.55 20.87 -30.54
CA LEU A 149 -3.79 20.75 -31.30
C LEU A 149 -4.63 22.02 -31.23
N MET A 150 -4.79 22.59 -30.03
CA MET A 150 -5.52 23.85 -29.84
C MET A 150 -4.84 25.03 -30.56
N SER A 151 -3.51 25.07 -30.56
CA SER A 151 -2.73 26.08 -31.29
C SER A 151 -2.93 25.97 -32.80
N LYS A 152 -2.80 24.76 -33.35
CA LYS A 152 -3.04 24.49 -34.79
C LYS A 152 -4.47 24.80 -35.20
N LYS A 153 -5.46 24.43 -34.38
CA LYS A 153 -6.87 24.76 -34.61
C LYS A 153 -7.07 26.27 -34.65
N LYS A 154 -6.54 27.01 -33.68
CA LYS A 154 -6.63 28.48 -33.65
C LYS A 154 -6.03 29.10 -34.92
N ALA A 155 -4.85 28.64 -35.34
CA ALA A 155 -4.22 29.12 -36.57
C ALA A 155 -5.04 28.79 -37.84
N TYR A 156 -5.75 27.66 -37.85
CA TYR A 156 -6.69 27.31 -38.92
C TYR A 156 -7.92 28.22 -38.93
N ASP A 157 -8.54 28.44 -37.76
CA ASP A 157 -9.72 29.29 -37.61
C ASP A 157 -9.41 30.75 -38.02
N GLU A 158 -8.25 31.28 -37.62
CA GLU A 158 -7.77 32.60 -38.03
C GLU A 158 -7.58 32.72 -39.55
N LYS A 159 -7.03 31.67 -40.20
CA LYS A 159 -6.90 31.63 -41.66
C LYS A 159 -8.26 31.62 -42.35
N CYS A 160 -9.23 30.87 -41.84
CA CYS A 160 -10.59 30.83 -42.38
C CYS A 160 -11.28 32.20 -42.24
N GLN A 161 -11.22 32.82 -41.07
CA GLN A 161 -11.76 34.17 -40.84
C GLN A 161 -11.10 35.21 -41.77
N SER A 162 -9.79 35.16 -41.94
CA SER A 162 -9.06 36.05 -42.86
C SER A 162 -9.54 35.87 -44.31
N MET A 163 -9.73 34.62 -44.76
CA MET A 163 -10.24 34.30 -46.09
C MET A 163 -11.66 34.81 -46.30
N GLU A 164 -12.56 34.61 -45.33
CA GLU A 164 -13.95 35.04 -45.42
C GLU A 164 -14.06 36.58 -45.41
N ASN A 165 -13.29 37.24 -44.55
CA ASN A 165 -13.19 38.70 -44.54
C ASN A 165 -12.69 39.27 -45.88
N GLN A 166 -11.77 38.57 -46.56
CA GLN A 166 -11.32 38.97 -47.89
C GLN A 166 -12.36 38.69 -48.97
N ARG A 167 -13.09 37.57 -48.89
CA ARG A 167 -14.22 37.26 -49.77
C ARG A 167 -15.27 38.36 -49.69
N ALA A 168 -15.74 38.68 -48.49
CA ALA A 168 -16.72 39.73 -48.25
C ALA A 168 -16.25 41.11 -48.76
N LYS A 169 -14.95 41.43 -48.63
CA LYS A 169 -14.37 42.65 -49.21
C LYS A 169 -14.32 42.63 -50.74
N SER A 170 -14.02 41.48 -51.35
CA SER A 170 -13.97 41.33 -52.81
C SER A 170 -15.35 41.35 -53.47
N GLU A 171 -16.38 40.83 -52.79
CA GLU A 171 -17.77 40.89 -53.24
C GLU A 171 -18.33 42.33 -53.16
N LYS A 172 -17.85 43.14 -52.20
CA LYS A 172 -18.23 44.56 -52.08
C LYS A 172 -17.49 45.50 -53.04
N ASN A 173 -16.26 45.18 -53.48
CA ASN A 173 -15.47 45.99 -54.41
C ASN A 173 -15.05 45.18 -55.65
N SER A 174 -15.78 45.32 -56.76
CA SER A 174 -15.60 44.58 -58.02
C SER A 174 -14.44 45.10 -58.91
N SER A 175 -13.28 45.44 -58.34
CA SER A 175 -12.10 45.84 -59.13
C SER A 175 -11.16 44.65 -59.40
N SER A 176 -10.64 44.52 -60.62
CA SER A 176 -9.88 43.32 -61.07
C SER A 176 -8.63 43.02 -60.23
N LYS A 177 -8.00 44.06 -59.64
CA LYS A 177 -6.83 43.91 -58.74
C LYS A 177 -7.16 43.22 -57.42
N ASN A 178 -8.38 43.35 -56.89
CA ASN A 178 -8.81 42.68 -55.66
C ASN A 178 -9.18 41.22 -55.90
N ALA A 179 -9.74 40.90 -57.07
CA ALA A 179 -10.05 39.53 -57.49
C ALA A 179 -8.79 38.65 -57.67
N GLU A 180 -7.69 39.22 -58.17
CA GLU A 180 -6.41 38.53 -58.36
C GLU A 180 -5.75 38.14 -57.02
N LYS A 181 -5.78 39.06 -56.04
CA LYS A 181 -5.29 38.80 -54.67
C LYS A 181 -6.10 37.70 -53.98
N TYR A 182 -7.42 37.71 -54.14
CA TYR A 182 -8.31 36.67 -53.63
C TYR A 182 -8.01 35.29 -54.24
N LYS A 183 -7.86 35.19 -55.57
CA LYS A 183 -7.48 33.94 -56.26
C LYS A 183 -6.14 33.37 -55.79
N LYS A 184 -5.11 34.21 -55.59
CA LYS A 184 -3.78 33.78 -55.13
C LYS A 184 -3.82 33.24 -53.69
N LYS A 185 -4.59 33.87 -52.80
CA LYS A 185 -4.75 33.42 -51.40
C LYS A 185 -5.59 32.14 -51.31
N ARG A 186 -6.64 32.01 -52.14
CA ARG A 186 -7.48 30.80 -52.24
C ARG A 186 -6.65 29.57 -52.62
N ARG A 187 -5.72 29.72 -53.58
CA ARG A 187 -4.77 28.65 -53.97
C ARG A 187 -3.85 28.20 -52.82
N ARG A 188 -3.35 29.13 -52.00
CA ARG A 188 -2.56 28.81 -50.79
C ARG A 188 -3.39 28.07 -49.73
N CYS A 189 -4.68 28.39 -49.60
CA CYS A 189 -5.55 27.76 -48.62
C CYS A 189 -5.95 26.33 -49.01
N THR A 190 -6.20 26.06 -50.30
CA THR A 190 -6.42 24.69 -50.82
C THR A 190 -5.19 23.80 -50.63
N SER A 191 -3.98 24.35 -50.81
CA SER A 191 -2.73 23.64 -50.53
C SER A 191 -2.58 23.31 -49.04
N ALA A 192 -2.91 24.24 -48.13
CA ALA A 192 -2.86 24.00 -46.69
C ALA A 192 -3.88 22.94 -46.21
N ARG A 193 -5.06 22.87 -46.85
CA ARG A 193 -6.09 21.86 -46.54
C ARG A 193 -5.67 20.43 -46.90
N MET A 194 -4.88 20.26 -47.96
CA MET A 194 -4.35 18.94 -48.35
C MET A 194 -3.27 18.46 -47.37
N SER A 195 -2.43 19.36 -46.84
CA SER A 195 -1.41 19.00 -45.83
C SER A 195 -1.97 18.65 -44.45
N THR A 196 -3.20 19.03 -44.13
CA THR A 196 -3.88 18.66 -42.87
C THR A 196 -4.77 17.41 -42.99
N SER A 197 -4.95 16.87 -44.21
CA SER A 197 -5.81 15.69 -44.46
C SER A 197 -5.02 14.37 -44.52
N TRP A 198 -3.69 14.44 -44.48
CA TRP A 198 -2.79 13.29 -44.45
C TRP A 198 -1.74 13.55 -43.38
N GLY A 199 -2.04 13.11 -42.16
CA GLY A 199 -1.19 13.24 -40.98
C GLY A 199 -1.88 12.59 -39.80
#